data_AF-A0A7S4SAZ5-F1
#
_entry.id   AF-A0A7S4SAZ5-F1
#
_cell.length_a   1.000
_cell.length_b   1.000
_cell.length_c   1.000
_cell.angle_alpha   90.00
_cell.angle_beta   90.00
_cell.angle_gamma   90.00
#
_symmetry.space_group_name_H-M   'P 1'
#
loop_
_entity.id
_entity.type
_entity.pdbx_description
1 polymer ?
#
loop_
_entity_poly.entity_id
_entity_poly.type
_entity_poly.pdbx_seq_one_letter_code
_entity_poly.pdbx_strand_id
1 'polypeptide(L)'
;MEVHPAEPVATYDLRVEPSAGVAWRAGDRVVIAPSGSSSYQVDDNLRVVHVAGGVVRVRGKMTYRHSGCDTSTRRRWRPCVQAAEVASLSRNVVIRGQSGCASSKTCGHFMIAHTNTGYVCGAQFTNLGQTAKEGRYPLHIHLPGDSPNLVVRDNAVAFNHNRGVVLHGVNKMLVASNVVYRTKGHCFMLEDAIEMRNRIYGNLGMRPESLGFGCSHSHDSTFLCPGRSDHHANAFWISNPGNDFDGNVGVAAGAAFFMETRHVFGLTRRHYAGELRRNGLGNGKVKGRVKLLRFSNNLAHSTQMGMGNYPKSWNPDGSPMVYESFTCWRCGNGLSARGGVFHFKDARLFKCFAALVSGFVVKIKVFDSQLTGNGGKFWNKGRKFVSAPMIIKKIGFWADVTKDFRIDKATKAWALKHGNYDWAALRKLPGKKAALFR
;
A
#
# COMPACT_ATOMS: atom_id res chain seq x y z
N MET A 1 46.11 5.59 22.01
CA MET A 1 44.93 5.06 21.31
C MET A 1 44.13 4.28 22.33
N GLU A 2 43.04 4.85 22.83
CA GLU A 2 42.19 4.18 23.80
C GLU A 2 41.16 3.33 23.04
N VAL A 3 41.14 2.04 23.33
CA VAL A 3 40.14 1.10 22.80
C VAL A 3 39.16 0.83 23.93
N HIS A 4 37.99 1.47 23.88
CA HIS A 4 36.90 1.11 24.77
C HIS A 4 36.25 -0.18 24.26
N PRO A 5 35.89 -1.12 25.14
CA PRO A 5 35.06 -2.25 24.74
C PRO A 5 33.74 -1.71 24.18
N ALA A 6 33.40 -2.11 22.96
CA ALA A 6 32.11 -1.78 22.38
C ALA A 6 31.00 -2.37 23.27
N GLU A 7 29.95 -1.60 23.55
CA GLU A 7 28.78 -2.13 24.25
C GLU A 7 28.29 -3.42 23.58
N PRO A 8 27.85 -4.43 24.34
CA PRO A 8 27.40 -5.69 23.77
C PRO A 8 26.21 -5.47 22.83
N VAL A 9 26.45 -5.63 21.53
CA VAL A 9 25.39 -5.59 20.52
C VAL A 9 24.57 -6.87 20.63
N ALA A 10 23.29 -6.74 21.01
CA ALA A 10 22.38 -7.87 21.14
C ALA A 10 22.20 -8.64 19.82
N THR A 11 21.97 -9.95 19.95
CA THR A 11 21.66 -10.86 18.84
C THR A 11 20.25 -11.41 18.97
N TYR A 12 19.60 -11.70 17.85
CA TYR A 12 18.22 -12.18 17.78
C TYR A 12 18.10 -13.25 16.71
N ASP A 13 17.22 -14.23 16.94
CA ASP A 13 16.88 -15.27 15.97
C ASP A 13 15.53 -14.97 15.34
N LEU A 14 15.53 -14.72 14.03
CA LEU A 14 14.33 -14.52 13.24
C LEU A 14 13.96 -15.84 12.58
N ARG A 15 12.76 -16.37 12.88
CA ARG A 15 12.15 -17.43 12.09
C ARG A 15 11.40 -16.80 10.93
N VAL A 16 11.86 -17.03 9.70
CA VAL A 16 11.30 -16.42 8.48
C VAL A 16 10.60 -17.48 7.64
N GLU A 17 9.45 -17.11 7.09
CA GLU A 17 8.64 -17.97 6.23
C GLU A 17 8.32 -17.27 4.90
N PRO A 18 8.47 -17.97 3.75
CA PRO A 18 9.04 -19.32 3.62
C PRO A 18 10.53 -19.33 4.01
N SER A 19 10.97 -20.42 4.67
CA SER A 19 12.36 -20.61 5.09
C SER A 19 13.30 -20.98 3.93
N ALA A 20 12.74 -21.56 2.86
CA ALA A 20 13.46 -21.89 1.64
C ALA A 20 13.73 -20.62 0.81
N GLY A 21 14.96 -20.48 0.29
CA GLY A 21 15.31 -19.42 -0.66
C GLY A 21 15.76 -18.08 -0.05
N VAL A 22 16.01 -18.00 1.26
CA VAL A 22 16.64 -16.81 1.87
C VAL A 22 18.11 -16.74 1.43
N ALA A 23 18.39 -16.00 0.36
CA ALA A 23 19.74 -15.82 -0.19
C ALA A 23 20.61 -14.77 0.56
N TRP A 24 20.23 -14.43 1.80
CA TRP A 24 20.91 -13.39 2.59
C TRP A 24 22.25 -13.87 3.13
N ARG A 25 23.21 -12.96 3.23
CA ARG A 25 24.58 -13.25 3.65
C ARG A 25 24.94 -12.49 4.91
N ALA A 26 25.94 -12.97 5.64
CA ALA A 26 26.51 -12.24 6.77
C ALA A 26 26.88 -10.81 6.35
N GLY A 27 26.47 -9.82 7.16
CA GLY A 27 26.65 -8.41 6.87
C GLY A 27 25.48 -7.75 6.12
N ASP A 28 24.51 -8.49 5.59
CA ASP A 28 23.36 -7.90 4.91
C ASP A 28 22.53 -7.04 5.88
N ARG A 29 22.10 -5.87 5.41
CA ARG A 29 21.18 -5.01 6.15
C ARG A 29 19.77 -5.58 6.03
N VAL A 30 19.12 -5.74 7.16
CA VAL A 30 17.73 -6.22 7.24
C VAL A 30 16.86 -5.16 7.87
N VAL A 31 15.62 -5.07 7.39
CA VAL A 31 14.55 -4.31 7.99
C VAL A 31 13.41 -5.23 8.42
N ILE A 32 12.85 -4.95 9.60
CA ILE A 32 11.67 -5.64 10.12
C ILE A 32 10.49 -4.67 10.16
N ALA A 33 9.42 -5.04 9.49
CA ALA A 33 8.18 -4.27 9.39
C ALA A 33 7.44 -4.21 10.73
N PRO A 34 6.64 -3.17 10.98
CA PRO A 34 5.88 -3.04 12.22
C PRO A 34 4.86 -4.15 12.39
N SER A 35 4.66 -4.60 13.63
CA SER A 35 3.56 -5.49 13.98
C SER A 35 2.48 -4.82 14.84
N GLY A 36 2.63 -3.52 15.08
CA GLY A 36 1.71 -2.66 15.84
C GLY A 36 0.74 -1.90 14.95
N SER A 37 0.15 -0.82 15.47
CA SER A 37 -0.78 0.05 14.72
C SER A 37 -0.09 1.26 14.08
N SER A 38 1.22 1.42 14.28
CA SER A 38 2.01 2.52 13.75
C SER A 38 2.97 2.01 12.69
N SER A 39 2.91 2.59 11.49
CA SER A 39 3.83 2.29 10.39
C SER A 39 5.28 2.70 10.69
N TYR A 40 5.49 3.49 11.74
CA TYR A 40 6.81 3.98 12.16
C TYR A 40 7.55 3.03 13.10
N GLN A 41 6.93 1.96 13.59
CA GLN A 41 7.56 0.98 14.48
C GLN A 41 8.37 -0.06 13.70
N VAL A 42 9.36 0.42 12.93
CA VAL A 42 10.26 -0.37 12.09
C VAL A 42 11.63 -0.45 12.77
N ASP A 43 12.31 -1.59 12.69
CA ASP A 43 13.74 -1.70 13.03
C ASP A 43 14.55 -2.00 11.76
N ASP A 44 15.47 -1.10 11.39
CA ASP A 44 16.30 -1.17 10.18
C ASP A 44 17.82 -1.16 10.46
N ASN A 45 18.20 -1.16 11.75
CA ASN A 45 19.59 -1.22 12.20
C ASN A 45 20.02 -2.64 12.58
N LEU A 46 19.64 -3.60 11.75
CA LEU A 46 19.97 -5.01 11.92
C LEU A 46 20.91 -5.46 10.80
N ARG A 47 21.81 -6.38 11.16
CA ARG A 47 22.72 -7.05 10.23
C ARG A 47 22.60 -8.55 10.38
N VAL A 48 22.53 -9.26 9.28
CA VAL A 48 22.62 -10.72 9.28
C VAL A 48 23.98 -11.15 9.83
N VAL A 49 23.96 -12.11 10.74
CA VAL A 49 25.15 -12.79 11.25
C VAL A 49 25.33 -14.10 10.51
N HIS A 50 24.27 -14.91 10.43
CA HIS A 50 24.26 -16.20 9.75
C HIS A 50 22.83 -16.63 9.43
N VAL A 51 22.67 -17.47 8.40
CA VAL A 51 21.39 -18.07 8.01
C VAL A 51 21.52 -19.59 8.06
N ALA A 52 20.71 -20.27 8.88
CA ALA A 52 20.72 -21.73 9.00
C ALA A 52 19.31 -22.26 9.25
N GLY A 53 18.89 -23.29 8.52
CA GLY A 53 17.66 -24.04 8.82
C GLY A 53 16.39 -23.19 8.93
N GLY A 54 16.25 -22.14 8.10
CA GLY A 54 15.11 -21.21 8.14
C GLY A 54 15.16 -20.16 9.26
N VAL A 55 16.24 -20.13 10.03
CA VAL A 55 16.52 -19.12 11.05
C VAL A 55 17.57 -18.15 10.53
N VAL A 56 17.26 -16.86 10.59
CA VAL A 56 18.20 -15.78 10.30
C VAL A 56 18.62 -15.18 11.63
N ARG A 57 19.88 -15.40 12.02
CA ARG A 57 20.46 -14.71 13.17
C ARG A 57 20.86 -13.31 12.77
N VAL A 58 20.40 -12.30 13.50
CA VAL A 58 20.73 -10.90 13.29
C VAL A 58 21.37 -10.29 14.51
N ARG A 59 22.21 -9.27 14.31
CA ARG A 59 22.78 -8.43 15.36
C ARG A 59 22.39 -6.98 15.15
N GLY A 60 22.19 -6.25 16.24
CA GLY A 60 21.90 -4.81 16.20
C GLY A 60 20.97 -4.38 17.31
N LYS A 61 20.37 -3.19 17.15
CA LYS A 61 19.38 -2.66 18.09
C LYS A 61 17.97 -2.99 17.59
N MET A 62 17.19 -3.70 18.40
CA MET A 62 15.75 -3.91 18.18
C MET A 62 14.99 -3.08 19.20
N THR A 63 14.26 -2.08 18.72
CA THR A 63 13.53 -1.11 19.57
C THR A 63 12.10 -1.55 19.80
N TYR A 64 11.49 -2.24 18.84
CA TYR A 64 10.09 -2.60 18.85
C TYR A 64 9.88 -4.10 18.92
N ARG A 65 8.75 -4.51 19.51
CA ARG A 65 8.30 -5.89 19.46
C ARG A 65 7.71 -6.18 18.08
N HIS A 66 8.27 -7.17 17.40
CA HIS A 66 7.77 -7.69 16.12
C HIS A 66 7.11 -9.04 16.34
N SER A 67 5.82 -9.10 16.02
CA SER A 67 5.03 -10.31 16.16
C SER A 67 5.17 -11.16 14.90
N GLY A 68 5.55 -12.42 15.09
CA GLY A 68 5.32 -13.48 14.12
C GLY A 68 4.13 -14.33 14.54
N CYS A 69 3.68 -15.21 13.66
CA CYS A 69 2.80 -16.31 14.04
C CYS A 69 3.38 -17.61 13.51
N ASP A 70 3.28 -18.66 14.32
CA ASP A 70 3.77 -19.98 13.95
C ASP A 70 2.72 -20.67 13.06
N THR A 71 3.09 -20.96 11.81
CA THR A 71 2.17 -21.62 10.86
C THR A 71 1.92 -23.08 11.18
N SER A 72 2.74 -23.72 12.02
CA SER A 72 2.51 -25.10 12.49
C SER A 72 1.34 -25.19 13.48
N THR A 73 1.01 -24.09 14.16
CA THR A 73 -0.10 -24.01 15.14
C THR A 73 -1.39 -23.44 14.54
N ARG A 74 -1.48 -23.39 13.20
CA ARG A 74 -2.55 -22.72 12.46
C ARG A 74 -3.90 -23.38 12.70
N ARG A 75 -4.73 -22.77 13.54
CA ARG A 75 -6.15 -23.14 13.68
C ARG A 75 -6.95 -22.50 12.55
N ARG A 76 -7.85 -23.26 11.90
CA ARG A 76 -8.77 -22.76 10.85
C ARG A 76 -9.54 -21.48 11.27
N TRP A 77 -9.85 -21.34 12.56
CA TRP A 77 -10.58 -20.18 13.13
C TRP A 77 -9.67 -19.05 13.66
N ARG A 78 -8.35 -19.24 13.68
CA ARG A 78 -7.34 -18.24 14.03
C ARG A 78 -6.15 -18.37 13.06
N PRO A 79 -6.32 -17.98 11.79
CA PRO A 79 -5.25 -18.12 10.82
C PRO A 79 -4.05 -17.27 11.25
N CYS A 80 -2.84 -17.80 11.06
CA CYS A 80 -1.61 -17.03 11.13
C CYS A 80 -1.65 -15.97 10.00
N VAL A 81 -2.04 -14.75 10.36
CA VAL A 81 -2.17 -13.57 9.47
C VAL A 81 -1.40 -12.36 9.98
N GLN A 82 -0.88 -12.39 11.22
CA GLN A 82 -0.13 -11.29 11.83
C GLN A 82 1.34 -11.71 11.98
N ALA A 83 2.10 -11.59 10.90
CA ALA A 83 3.54 -11.74 10.89
C ALA A 83 4.16 -10.45 10.34
N ALA A 84 5.19 -9.95 11.01
CA ALA A 84 5.99 -8.84 10.50
C ALA A 84 6.79 -9.30 9.27
N GLU A 85 6.73 -8.52 8.20
CA GLU A 85 7.61 -8.73 7.06
C GLU A 85 9.07 -8.48 7.44
N VAL A 86 9.97 -9.31 6.92
CA VAL A 86 11.41 -9.13 7.08
C VAL A 86 12.03 -9.07 5.70
N ALA A 87 12.81 -8.03 5.42
CA ALA A 87 13.40 -7.82 4.10
C ALA A 87 14.88 -7.47 4.17
N SER A 88 15.69 -8.08 3.30
CA SER A 88 17.06 -7.62 3.05
C SER A 88 17.06 -6.40 2.14
N LEU A 89 17.80 -5.37 2.55
CA LEU A 89 18.05 -4.14 1.81
C LEU A 89 19.40 -4.16 1.07
N SER A 90 20.20 -5.20 1.26
CA SER A 90 21.52 -5.35 0.64
C SER A 90 21.44 -6.06 -0.71
N ARG A 91 22.19 -5.58 -1.69
CA ARG A 91 22.41 -6.25 -2.98
C ARG A 91 23.88 -6.12 -3.41
N ASN A 92 24.31 -6.95 -4.36
CA ASN A 92 25.67 -6.93 -4.91
C ASN A 92 25.91 -5.74 -5.85
N VAL A 93 24.89 -5.27 -6.57
CA VAL A 93 24.95 -4.06 -7.38
C VAL A 93 24.33 -2.90 -6.59
N VAL A 94 25.11 -1.86 -6.33
CA VAL A 94 24.66 -0.67 -5.59
C VAL A 94 24.72 0.56 -6.48
N ILE A 95 23.57 1.15 -6.75
CA ILE A 95 23.43 2.43 -7.45
C ILE A 95 23.10 3.46 -6.38
N ARG A 96 23.98 4.44 -6.19
CA ARG A 96 23.84 5.41 -5.10
C ARG A 96 24.13 6.84 -5.53
N GLY A 97 23.43 7.80 -4.93
CA GLY A 97 23.76 9.21 -5.09
C GLY A 97 24.97 9.63 -4.27
N GLN A 98 25.59 10.74 -4.66
CA GLN A 98 26.76 11.32 -4.00
C GLN A 98 26.49 11.68 -2.53
N SER A 99 27.49 11.51 -1.67
CA SER A 99 27.41 11.96 -0.28
C SER A 99 27.06 13.46 -0.20
N GLY A 100 26.15 13.85 0.70
CA GLY A 100 25.75 15.25 0.90
C GLY A 100 24.69 15.79 -0.08
N CYS A 101 24.36 15.08 -1.18
CA CYS A 101 23.40 15.53 -2.19
C CYS A 101 21.97 15.76 -1.63
N ALA A 102 21.65 15.15 -0.49
CA ALA A 102 20.35 15.29 0.17
C ALA A 102 20.10 16.74 0.62
N SER A 103 21.14 17.42 1.12
CA SER A 103 21.06 18.79 1.61
C SER A 103 20.80 19.79 0.49
N SER A 104 21.46 19.59 -0.67
CA SER A 104 21.23 20.39 -1.87
C SER A 104 19.99 19.97 -2.66
N LYS A 105 19.33 18.86 -2.29
CA LYS A 105 18.17 18.27 -2.99
C LYS A 105 18.46 17.81 -4.43
N THR A 106 19.74 17.70 -4.82
CA THR A 106 20.20 17.41 -6.19
C THR A 106 20.78 16.01 -6.37
N CYS A 107 20.40 15.05 -5.53
CA CYS A 107 20.85 13.66 -5.69
C CYS A 107 20.61 13.10 -7.09
N GLY A 108 21.45 12.15 -7.49
CA GLY A 108 21.29 11.43 -8.76
C GLY A 108 19.93 10.74 -8.86
N HIS A 109 19.49 10.43 -10.07
CA HIS A 109 18.25 9.69 -10.34
C HIS A 109 18.53 8.63 -11.40
N PHE A 110 17.70 7.60 -11.49
CA PHE A 110 17.87 6.51 -12.45
C PHE A 110 16.62 6.39 -13.31
N MET A 111 16.81 6.21 -14.62
CA MET A 111 15.72 6.15 -15.58
C MET A 111 16.00 5.12 -16.68
N ILE A 112 14.99 4.30 -17.00
CA ILE A 112 14.91 3.57 -18.26
C ILE A 112 13.91 4.34 -19.13
N ALA A 113 14.40 5.00 -20.17
CA ALA A 113 13.61 5.93 -20.98
C ALA A 113 13.40 5.41 -22.40
N HIS A 114 12.17 5.49 -22.89
CA HIS A 114 11.83 5.31 -24.31
C HIS A 114 12.30 3.99 -24.95
N THR A 115 12.44 2.93 -24.15
CA THR A 115 12.77 1.58 -24.61
C THR A 115 11.79 0.57 -24.03
N ASN A 116 11.28 -0.32 -24.87
CA ASN A 116 10.31 -1.34 -24.48
C ASN A 116 10.93 -2.62 -23.91
N THR A 117 12.27 -2.66 -23.82
CA THR A 117 13.06 -3.80 -23.36
C THR A 117 14.12 -3.33 -22.38
N GLY A 118 14.36 -4.11 -21.33
CA GLY A 118 15.31 -3.76 -20.28
C GLY A 118 15.05 -4.54 -19.01
N TYR A 119 16.10 -4.77 -18.24
CA TYR A 119 16.07 -5.67 -17.10
C TYR A 119 16.86 -5.08 -15.93
N VAL A 120 16.16 -4.67 -14.88
CA VAL A 120 16.76 -4.20 -13.62
C VAL A 120 16.41 -5.19 -12.53
N CYS A 121 17.39 -6.00 -12.16
CA CYS A 121 17.22 -7.11 -11.23
C CYS A 121 18.27 -7.10 -10.13
N GLY A 122 17.83 -7.26 -8.88
CA GLY A 122 18.75 -7.49 -7.77
C GLY A 122 19.70 -6.32 -7.52
N ALA A 123 19.29 -5.08 -7.77
CA ALA A 123 20.09 -3.88 -7.50
C ALA A 123 19.58 -3.13 -6.26
N GLN A 124 20.49 -2.51 -5.53
CA GLN A 124 20.20 -1.62 -4.41
C GLN A 124 20.28 -0.16 -4.88
N PHE A 125 19.20 0.60 -4.71
CA PHE A 125 19.09 2.02 -5.02
C PHE A 125 19.01 2.81 -3.71
N THR A 126 20.01 3.66 -3.44
CA THR A 126 20.06 4.41 -2.16
C THR A 126 20.63 5.81 -2.28
N ASN A 127 20.16 6.75 -1.44
CA ASN A 127 20.57 8.15 -1.50
C ASN A 127 20.35 8.79 -2.90
N LEU A 128 19.32 8.34 -3.62
CA LEU A 128 18.93 8.82 -4.96
C LEU A 128 17.61 9.60 -4.90
N GLY A 129 17.24 10.20 -6.04
CA GLY A 129 16.04 11.01 -6.24
C GLY A 129 16.27 12.47 -5.87
N GLN A 130 15.91 13.40 -6.74
CA GLN A 130 15.99 14.83 -6.44
C GLN A 130 14.76 15.24 -5.64
N THR A 131 14.93 15.82 -4.45
CA THR A 131 13.77 16.13 -3.58
C THR A 131 12.84 17.12 -4.24
N ALA A 132 11.54 16.79 -4.28
CA ALA A 132 10.48 17.64 -4.81
C ALA A 132 10.67 18.05 -6.29
N LYS A 133 11.40 17.25 -7.07
CA LYS A 133 11.55 17.43 -8.52
C LYS A 133 10.85 16.28 -9.25
N GLU A 134 9.77 16.57 -9.96
CA GLU A 134 9.04 15.55 -10.73
C GLU A 134 9.93 14.94 -11.83
N GLY A 135 9.72 13.65 -12.14
CA GLY A 135 10.51 12.88 -13.10
C GLY A 135 11.91 12.44 -12.63
N ARG A 136 12.38 12.88 -11.45
CA ARG A 136 13.73 12.62 -10.94
C ARG A 136 13.71 11.66 -9.74
N TYR A 137 13.42 10.40 -10.03
CA TYR A 137 13.19 9.34 -9.04
C TYR A 137 14.37 8.36 -8.92
N PRO A 138 14.55 7.69 -7.76
CA PRO A 138 15.52 6.62 -7.59
C PRO A 138 15.37 5.46 -8.58
N LEU A 139 14.16 5.12 -9.06
CA LEU A 139 13.94 4.15 -10.14
C LEU A 139 12.71 4.53 -10.97
N HIS A 140 12.94 5.03 -12.18
CA HIS A 140 11.89 5.56 -13.06
C HIS A 140 11.83 4.81 -14.40
N ILE A 141 10.67 4.27 -14.75
CA ILE A 141 10.40 3.71 -16.08
C ILE A 141 9.60 4.75 -16.85
N HIS A 142 10.18 5.30 -17.91
CA HIS A 142 9.71 6.54 -18.53
C HIS A 142 9.30 6.36 -19.99
N LEU A 143 8.00 6.44 -20.24
CA LEU A 143 7.32 6.52 -21.52
C LEU A 143 7.76 5.49 -22.59
N PRO A 144 7.86 4.19 -22.27
CA PRO A 144 8.18 3.17 -23.28
C PRO A 144 6.95 2.64 -24.04
N GLY A 145 5.72 2.91 -23.56
CA GLY A 145 4.50 2.34 -24.12
C GLY A 145 4.33 0.86 -23.77
N ASP A 146 3.99 0.04 -24.77
CA ASP A 146 3.81 -1.41 -24.60
C ASP A 146 5.16 -2.14 -24.48
N SER A 147 5.43 -2.68 -23.28
CA SER A 147 6.75 -3.17 -22.91
C SER A 147 6.70 -4.51 -22.16
N PRO A 148 6.24 -5.60 -22.81
CA PRO A 148 6.18 -6.92 -22.18
C PRO A 148 7.55 -7.48 -21.75
N ASN A 149 8.63 -6.97 -22.37
CA ASN A 149 10.01 -7.37 -22.12
C ASN A 149 10.73 -6.47 -21.09
N LEU A 150 10.07 -5.45 -20.54
CA LEU A 150 10.61 -4.68 -19.42
C LEU A 150 10.35 -5.39 -18.10
N VAL A 151 11.41 -5.53 -17.30
CA VAL A 151 11.35 -6.17 -15.99
C VAL A 151 12.10 -5.34 -14.96
N VAL A 152 11.42 -5.07 -13.84
CA VAL A 152 11.99 -4.51 -12.62
C VAL A 152 11.73 -5.50 -11.50
N ARG A 153 12.75 -6.23 -11.05
CA ARG A 153 12.54 -7.26 -10.02
C ARG A 153 13.62 -7.40 -8.96
N ASP A 154 13.27 -7.92 -7.78
CA ASP A 154 14.21 -8.27 -6.71
C ASP A 154 15.08 -7.08 -6.21
N ASN A 155 14.71 -5.84 -6.50
CA ASN A 155 15.51 -4.66 -6.15
C ASN A 155 15.24 -4.19 -4.72
N ALA A 156 16.21 -3.51 -4.12
CA ALA A 156 16.06 -2.81 -2.84
C ALA A 156 16.18 -1.30 -3.06
N VAL A 157 15.06 -0.57 -3.02
CA VAL A 157 15.00 0.88 -3.22
C VAL A 157 14.78 1.55 -1.86
N ALA A 158 15.85 1.96 -1.19
CA ALA A 158 15.78 2.40 0.20
C ALA A 158 16.57 3.67 0.52
N PHE A 159 16.04 4.47 1.45
CA PHE A 159 16.65 5.73 1.91
C PHE A 159 16.84 6.74 0.78
N ASN A 160 15.76 7.00 0.02
CA ASN A 160 15.78 7.86 -1.16
C ASN A 160 14.93 9.11 -0.95
N HIS A 161 15.24 10.16 -1.70
CA HIS A 161 14.73 11.51 -1.45
C HIS A 161 13.60 11.93 -2.39
N ASN A 162 13.05 11.00 -3.16
CA ASN A 162 11.85 11.17 -3.99
C ASN A 162 11.13 9.82 -4.15
N ARG A 163 10.00 9.78 -4.86
CA ARG A 163 9.13 8.59 -5.02
C ARG A 163 9.93 7.36 -5.43
N GLY A 164 9.64 6.19 -4.89
CA GLY A 164 10.47 4.99 -5.06
C GLY A 164 10.52 4.45 -6.49
N VAL A 165 9.61 3.54 -6.81
CA VAL A 165 9.48 2.97 -8.16
C VAL A 165 8.32 3.67 -8.87
N VAL A 166 8.63 4.37 -9.96
CA VAL A 166 7.63 5.10 -10.73
C VAL A 166 7.50 4.50 -12.12
N LEU A 167 6.28 4.12 -12.46
CA LEU A 167 5.86 3.66 -13.78
C LEU A 167 5.15 4.82 -14.45
N HIS A 168 5.71 5.30 -15.56
CA HIS A 168 5.19 6.44 -16.29
C HIS A 168 5.01 6.04 -17.75
N GLY A 169 3.76 5.95 -18.21
CA GLY A 169 3.40 5.59 -19.59
C GLY A 169 3.93 4.24 -20.05
N VAL A 170 3.98 3.26 -19.14
CA VAL A 170 4.40 1.88 -19.42
C VAL A 170 3.24 0.91 -19.25
N ASN A 171 3.13 -0.03 -20.18
CA ASN A 171 2.13 -1.09 -20.20
C ASN A 171 2.78 -2.46 -20.30
N LYS A 172 2.09 -3.50 -19.81
CA LYS A 172 2.48 -4.92 -19.94
C LYS A 172 3.80 -5.34 -19.26
N MET A 173 4.48 -4.44 -18.53
CA MET A 173 5.76 -4.75 -17.89
C MET A 173 5.60 -5.63 -16.64
N LEU A 174 6.70 -6.24 -16.19
CA LEU A 174 6.79 -6.95 -14.90
C LEU A 174 7.46 -6.08 -13.83
N VAL A 175 6.79 -5.90 -12.69
CA VAL A 175 7.33 -5.29 -11.48
C VAL A 175 7.16 -6.27 -10.34
N ALA A 176 8.22 -6.99 -9.96
CA ALA A 176 8.10 -8.12 -9.04
C ALA A 176 9.11 -8.14 -7.90
N SER A 177 8.71 -8.54 -6.70
CA SER A 177 9.65 -8.83 -5.59
C SER A 177 10.55 -7.66 -5.19
N ASN A 178 10.16 -6.41 -5.47
CA ASN A 178 10.94 -5.24 -5.10
C ASN A 178 10.58 -4.80 -3.67
N VAL A 179 11.58 -4.36 -2.92
CA VAL A 179 11.42 -3.74 -1.61
C VAL A 179 11.66 -2.24 -1.76
N VAL A 180 10.67 -1.43 -1.44
CA VAL A 180 10.80 0.03 -1.36
C VAL A 180 10.61 0.46 0.08
N TYR A 181 11.67 0.99 0.70
CA TYR A 181 11.68 1.33 2.12
C TYR A 181 12.15 2.76 2.36
N ARG A 182 11.39 3.54 3.14
CA ARG A 182 11.83 4.87 3.60
C ARG A 182 12.30 5.77 2.46
N THR A 183 11.44 5.90 1.46
CA THR A 183 11.57 6.86 0.36
C THR A 183 10.70 8.08 0.65
N LYS A 184 11.06 9.27 0.20
CA LYS A 184 10.14 10.42 0.24
C LYS A 184 9.06 10.27 -0.84
N GLY A 185 7.80 10.56 -0.53
CA GLY A 185 6.67 10.32 -1.44
C GLY A 185 6.32 8.83 -1.53
N HIS A 186 5.52 8.47 -2.54
CA HIS A 186 4.99 7.11 -2.69
C HIS A 186 6.07 6.04 -2.90
N CYS A 187 5.86 4.83 -2.38
CA CYS A 187 6.79 3.71 -2.63
C CYS A 187 6.69 3.23 -4.08
N PHE A 188 5.48 2.93 -4.55
CA PHE A 188 5.17 2.56 -5.93
C PHE A 188 4.13 3.54 -6.48
N MET A 189 4.36 4.08 -7.67
CA MET A 189 3.44 5.03 -8.31
C MET A 189 3.22 4.71 -9.79
N LEU A 190 1.96 4.74 -10.21
CA LEU A 190 1.59 4.86 -11.63
C LEU A 190 1.32 6.35 -11.92
N GLU A 191 2.06 6.98 -12.82
CA GLU A 191 2.12 8.45 -12.87
C GLU A 191 0.94 9.12 -13.58
N ASP A 192 0.46 8.56 -14.69
CA ASP A 192 -0.39 9.27 -15.66
C ASP A 192 -1.77 8.65 -15.93
N ALA A 193 -2.11 7.61 -15.18
CA ALA A 193 -3.35 6.84 -15.33
C ALA A 193 -3.50 6.15 -16.70
N ILE A 194 -2.44 6.09 -17.50
CA ILE A 194 -2.43 5.36 -18.78
C ILE A 194 -1.68 4.04 -18.68
N GLU A 195 -0.98 3.80 -17.58
CA GLU A 195 -0.24 2.57 -17.31
C GLU A 195 -1.21 1.42 -17.08
N MET A 196 -1.19 0.43 -17.97
CA MET A 196 -2.16 -0.67 -17.98
C MET A 196 -1.51 -2.03 -18.23
N ARG A 197 -2.17 -3.08 -17.75
CA ARG A 197 -1.79 -4.49 -17.90
C ARG A 197 -0.40 -4.81 -17.36
N ASN A 198 0.14 -3.97 -16.48
CA ASN A 198 1.37 -4.27 -15.78
C ASN A 198 1.13 -5.33 -14.72
N ARG A 199 2.11 -6.20 -14.52
CA ARG A 199 2.11 -7.28 -13.54
C ARG A 199 2.90 -6.84 -12.32
N ILE A 200 2.21 -6.39 -11.27
CA ILE A 200 2.81 -5.82 -10.07
C ILE A 200 2.68 -6.86 -8.95
N TYR A 201 3.70 -7.69 -8.76
CA TYR A 201 3.61 -8.92 -7.96
C TYR A 201 4.61 -8.98 -6.81
N GLY A 202 4.16 -9.38 -5.61
CA GLY A 202 5.08 -9.70 -4.51
C GLY A 202 5.96 -8.54 -4.03
N ASN A 203 5.59 -7.28 -4.30
CA ASN A 203 6.38 -6.13 -3.91
C ASN A 203 6.07 -5.70 -2.47
N LEU A 204 7.07 -5.22 -1.74
CA LEU A 204 6.93 -4.66 -0.40
C LEU A 204 7.16 -3.15 -0.42
N GLY A 205 6.13 -2.36 -0.15
CA GLY A 205 6.22 -0.91 0.04
C GLY A 205 6.07 -0.56 1.51
N MET A 206 7.11 0.03 2.13
CA MET A 206 7.14 0.26 3.57
C MET A 206 7.66 1.64 3.98
N ARG A 207 6.96 2.25 4.93
CA ARG A 207 7.32 3.51 5.62
C ARG A 207 7.72 4.63 4.64
N PRO A 208 6.92 4.94 3.60
CA PRO A 208 7.15 6.14 2.82
C PRO A 208 7.06 7.38 3.71
N GLU A 209 7.88 8.38 3.41
CA GLU A 209 7.95 9.65 4.13
C GLU A 209 7.20 10.74 3.35
N SER A 210 6.70 11.75 4.07
CA SER A 210 5.99 12.87 3.44
C SER A 210 6.91 13.63 2.47
N LEU A 211 6.37 14.01 1.31
CA LEU A 211 7.05 14.87 0.35
C LEU A 211 6.13 16.01 -0.07
N GLY A 212 6.57 17.24 0.19
CA GLY A 212 5.91 18.46 -0.28
C GLY A 212 6.54 18.97 -1.57
N PHE A 213 5.73 19.30 -2.56
CA PHE A 213 6.16 19.95 -3.81
C PHE A 213 5.96 21.47 -3.80
N GLY A 214 5.80 22.09 -2.62
CA GLY A 214 5.64 23.54 -2.47
C GLY A 214 4.25 24.08 -2.83
N CYS A 215 3.27 23.21 -3.10
CA CYS A 215 1.89 23.59 -3.34
C CYS A 215 0.99 23.17 -2.15
N SER A 216 -0.05 23.93 -1.89
CA SER A 216 -1.00 23.68 -0.79
C SER A 216 -1.94 22.50 -1.07
N HIS A 217 -2.21 22.16 -2.33
CA HIS A 217 -3.09 21.05 -2.68
C HIS A 217 -2.64 20.31 -3.94
N SER A 218 -2.60 18.98 -3.87
CA SER A 218 -2.56 18.05 -5.02
C SER A 218 -3.83 18.10 -5.88
N HIS A 219 -4.78 18.97 -5.55
CA HIS A 219 -6.16 18.98 -6.03
C HIS A 219 -6.72 20.40 -6.18
N ASP A 220 -5.86 21.40 -6.33
CA ASP A 220 -6.34 22.73 -6.70
C ASP A 220 -7.03 22.69 -8.09
N SER A 221 -7.79 23.72 -8.43
CA SER A 221 -8.45 23.83 -9.73
C SER A 221 -7.47 24.06 -10.88
N THR A 222 -6.19 24.32 -10.60
CA THR A 222 -5.16 24.57 -11.61
C THR A 222 -4.58 23.27 -12.15
N PHE A 223 -4.52 22.22 -11.32
CA PHE A 223 -3.95 20.91 -11.66
C PHE A 223 -2.47 20.97 -12.05
N LEU A 224 -1.78 22.04 -11.67
CA LEU A 224 -0.37 22.24 -12.02
C LEU A 224 0.57 21.62 -11.00
N CYS A 225 0.07 21.30 -9.80
CA CYS A 225 0.94 20.75 -8.79
C CYS A 225 1.36 19.30 -9.10
N PRO A 226 2.67 19.01 -9.12
CA PRO A 226 3.17 17.65 -9.30
C PRO A 226 2.93 16.77 -8.06
N GLY A 227 2.59 17.37 -6.91
CA GLY A 227 2.28 16.64 -5.68
C GLY A 227 1.04 15.78 -5.88
N ARG A 228 1.20 14.45 -5.80
CA ARG A 228 0.16 13.44 -6.02
C ARG A 228 -0.37 12.91 -4.70
N SER A 229 -0.70 13.81 -3.77
CA SER A 229 -0.95 13.47 -2.35
C SER A 229 0.27 12.92 -1.59
N ASP A 230 1.48 13.24 -2.06
CA ASP A 230 2.73 12.79 -1.43
C ASP A 230 2.92 13.28 0.03
N HIS A 231 2.15 14.29 0.48
CA HIS A 231 2.11 14.72 1.88
C HIS A 231 1.49 13.67 2.81
N HIS A 232 0.68 12.76 2.25
CA HIS A 232 0.16 11.55 2.88
C HIS A 232 0.57 10.34 2.05
N ALA A 233 1.88 10.13 1.95
CA ALA A 233 2.44 9.10 1.07
C ALA A 233 1.90 7.69 1.37
N ASN A 234 1.43 7.05 0.30
CA ASN A 234 0.97 5.66 0.25
C ASN A 234 2.09 4.69 -0.15
N ALA A 235 1.98 3.42 0.22
CA ALA A 235 2.85 2.37 -0.30
C ALA A 235 2.60 2.16 -1.81
N PHE A 236 1.34 2.00 -2.22
CA PHE A 236 0.96 1.90 -3.62
C PHE A 236 -0.02 3.03 -3.97
N TRP A 237 0.43 3.97 -4.80
CA TRP A 237 -0.41 5.01 -5.38
C TRP A 237 -0.77 4.63 -6.82
N ILE A 238 -2.03 4.26 -7.01
CA ILE A 238 -2.52 3.55 -8.19
C ILE A 238 -3.45 4.50 -8.95
N SER A 239 -2.95 5.11 -10.01
CA SER A 239 -3.77 5.99 -10.86
C SER A 239 -4.68 5.24 -11.83
N ASN A 240 -4.34 3.99 -12.15
CA ASN A 240 -5.10 3.15 -13.06
C ASN A 240 -5.28 1.72 -12.49
N PRO A 241 -6.51 1.28 -12.18
CA PRO A 241 -6.77 -0.07 -11.66
C PRO A 241 -6.66 -1.16 -12.74
N GLY A 242 -6.48 -0.79 -14.01
CA GLY A 242 -6.30 -1.70 -15.14
C GLY A 242 -4.96 -2.43 -15.15
N ASN A 243 -4.49 -2.91 -14.00
CA ASN A 243 -3.23 -3.62 -13.79
C ASN A 243 -3.48 -4.82 -12.86
N ASP A 244 -2.53 -5.74 -12.82
CA ASP A 244 -2.59 -6.89 -11.91
C ASP A 244 -1.78 -6.60 -10.65
N PHE A 245 -2.44 -6.68 -9.50
CA PHE A 245 -1.83 -6.59 -8.18
C PHE A 245 -2.00 -7.93 -7.46
N ASP A 246 -0.91 -8.67 -7.31
CA ASP A 246 -0.94 -9.99 -6.65
C ASP A 246 0.15 -10.12 -5.60
N GLY A 247 -0.22 -10.48 -4.37
CA GLY A 247 0.75 -10.78 -3.31
C GLY A 247 1.60 -9.59 -2.84
N ASN A 248 1.23 -8.35 -3.13
CA ASN A 248 1.99 -7.18 -2.67
C ASN A 248 1.68 -6.87 -1.21
N VAL A 249 2.66 -6.30 -0.50
CA VAL A 249 2.53 -5.88 0.90
C VAL A 249 2.73 -4.38 1.03
N GLY A 250 1.80 -3.69 1.68
CA GLY A 250 1.87 -2.25 1.92
C GLY A 250 1.81 -1.86 3.39
N VAL A 251 2.74 -1.01 3.82
CA VAL A 251 2.86 -0.47 5.17
C VAL A 251 3.20 1.02 5.09
N ALA A 252 2.25 1.89 5.40
CA ALA A 252 2.40 3.34 5.25
C ALA A 252 1.60 4.13 6.29
N ALA A 253 2.07 5.34 6.62
CA ALA A 253 1.27 6.26 7.43
C ALA A 253 -0.02 6.69 6.71
N GLY A 254 0.01 6.80 5.37
CA GLY A 254 -1.17 6.91 4.53
C GLY A 254 -1.85 5.56 4.31
N ALA A 255 -2.11 5.23 3.05
CA ALA A 255 -2.70 3.96 2.65
C ALA A 255 -1.65 2.94 2.18
N ALA A 256 -1.95 1.65 2.38
CA ALA A 256 -1.19 0.59 1.74
C ALA A 256 -1.48 0.58 0.23
N PHE A 257 -2.76 0.51 -0.16
CA PHE A 257 -3.18 0.59 -1.56
C PHE A 257 -4.20 1.72 -1.73
N PHE A 258 -3.89 2.71 -2.56
CA PHE A 258 -4.80 3.81 -2.85
C PHE A 258 -5.00 3.98 -4.35
N MET A 259 -6.20 3.66 -4.82
CA MET A 259 -6.63 3.92 -6.18
C MET A 259 -7.06 5.37 -6.30
N GLU A 260 -6.17 6.25 -6.77
CA GLU A 260 -6.43 7.67 -6.99
C GLU A 260 -6.56 7.94 -8.49
N THR A 261 -7.78 7.78 -9.01
CA THR A 261 -8.03 7.94 -10.45
C THR A 261 -8.48 9.35 -10.82
N ARG A 262 -8.46 10.32 -9.88
CA ARG A 262 -8.76 11.71 -10.23
C ARG A 262 -7.55 12.38 -10.82
N HIS A 263 -7.81 13.24 -11.80
CA HIS A 263 -6.97 14.40 -12.10
C HIS A 263 -5.49 14.00 -12.23
N VAL A 264 -5.25 12.82 -12.80
CA VAL A 264 -3.92 12.27 -12.93
C VAL A 264 -3.33 12.86 -14.20
N PHE A 265 -2.63 13.99 -14.07
CA PHE A 265 -2.04 14.70 -15.19
C PHE A 265 -0.52 14.67 -15.09
N GLY A 266 0.15 13.96 -16.01
CA GLY A 266 1.57 14.15 -16.21
C GLY A 266 1.91 15.46 -16.88
N LEU A 267 3.20 15.71 -17.04
CA LEU A 267 3.75 16.92 -17.65
C LEU A 267 3.09 17.24 -19.00
N THR A 268 3.01 16.24 -19.89
CA THR A 268 2.40 16.38 -21.22
C THR A 268 0.93 16.77 -21.11
N ARG A 269 0.17 16.12 -20.22
CA ARG A 269 -1.27 16.36 -20.07
C ARG A 269 -1.58 17.72 -19.45
N ARG A 270 -0.68 18.26 -18.62
CA ARG A 270 -0.77 19.63 -18.09
C ARG A 270 -0.48 20.68 -19.17
N HIS A 271 0.44 20.40 -20.09
CA HIS A 271 0.78 21.31 -21.19
C HIS A 271 -0.38 21.48 -22.18
N TYR A 272 -1.13 20.39 -22.47
CA TYR A 272 -2.28 20.40 -23.40
C TYR A 272 -3.65 20.41 -22.70
N ALA A 273 -3.73 20.98 -21.48
CA ALA A 273 -4.94 20.92 -20.66
C ALA A 273 -6.17 21.57 -21.34
N GLY A 274 -5.97 22.59 -22.18
CA GLY A 274 -7.04 23.28 -22.92
C GLY A 274 -7.71 22.41 -23.98
N GLU A 275 -6.94 21.64 -24.74
CA GLU A 275 -7.43 20.72 -25.79
C GLU A 275 -8.20 19.54 -25.18
N LEU A 276 -7.71 19.02 -24.05
CA LEU A 276 -8.36 17.93 -23.34
C LEU A 276 -9.70 18.36 -22.73
N ARG A 277 -9.84 19.62 -22.30
CA ARG A 277 -11.13 20.16 -21.85
C ARG A 277 -12.14 20.26 -22.99
N ARG A 278 -11.69 20.51 -24.23
CA ARG A 278 -12.56 20.59 -25.44
C ARG A 278 -13.13 19.22 -25.85
N ASN A 279 -12.39 18.12 -25.63
CA ASN A 279 -12.82 16.76 -25.99
C ASN A 279 -13.76 16.08 -24.97
N GLY A 280 -14.57 16.83 -24.21
CA GLY A 280 -15.54 16.25 -23.27
C GLY A 280 -14.95 15.57 -22.02
N LEU A 281 -13.62 15.53 -21.90
CA LEU A 281 -12.90 15.15 -20.68
C LEU A 281 -12.84 16.35 -19.71
N GLY A 282 -13.96 17.07 -19.55
CA GLY A 282 -14.08 18.31 -18.80
C GLY A 282 -13.45 18.23 -17.40
N ASN A 283 -12.70 19.29 -17.05
CA ASN A 283 -11.83 19.40 -15.85
C ASN A 283 -10.79 18.27 -15.70
N GLY A 284 -10.50 17.54 -16.79
CA GLY A 284 -9.53 16.45 -16.89
C GLY A 284 -9.72 15.32 -15.88
N LYS A 285 -10.99 15.01 -15.59
CA LYS A 285 -11.37 13.82 -14.86
C LYS A 285 -11.33 12.62 -15.81
N VAL A 286 -10.40 11.69 -15.60
CA VAL A 286 -10.66 10.30 -15.99
C VAL A 286 -11.75 9.81 -15.04
N LYS A 287 -13.01 9.89 -15.47
CA LYS A 287 -14.12 9.30 -14.70
C LYS A 287 -13.78 7.83 -14.55
N GLY A 288 -13.64 7.35 -13.31
CA GLY A 288 -13.13 6.02 -12.93
C GLY A 288 -13.92 4.86 -13.50
N ARG A 289 -13.88 4.70 -14.83
CA ARG A 289 -14.45 3.64 -15.65
C ARG A 289 -13.27 2.95 -16.31
N VAL A 290 -12.46 2.30 -15.48
CA VAL A 290 -11.40 1.42 -15.95
C VAL A 290 -11.58 0.10 -15.22
N LYS A 291 -11.54 -0.99 -15.98
CA LYS A 291 -11.73 -2.32 -15.43
C LYS A 291 -10.58 -2.64 -14.49
N LEU A 292 -10.89 -3.00 -13.23
CA LEU A 292 -9.91 -3.65 -12.37
C LEU A 292 -9.59 -5.02 -12.99
N LEU A 293 -8.32 -5.29 -13.29
CA LEU A 293 -7.92 -6.58 -13.84
C LEU A 293 -7.83 -7.63 -12.74
N ARG A 294 -6.81 -7.53 -11.87
CA ARG A 294 -6.62 -8.46 -10.76
C ARG A 294 -6.19 -7.72 -9.51
N PHE A 295 -6.83 -8.05 -8.39
CA PHE A 295 -6.38 -7.65 -7.06
C PHE A 295 -6.55 -8.85 -6.12
N SER A 296 -5.50 -9.64 -5.96
CA SER A 296 -5.52 -10.86 -5.16
C SER A 296 -4.36 -10.94 -4.18
N ASN A 297 -4.57 -11.62 -3.05
CA ASN A 297 -3.50 -11.97 -2.09
C ASN A 297 -2.69 -10.80 -1.52
N ASN A 298 -3.10 -9.55 -1.75
CA ASN A 298 -2.40 -8.39 -1.26
C ASN A 298 -2.59 -8.26 0.26
N LEU A 299 -1.58 -7.72 0.94
CA LEU A 299 -1.55 -7.58 2.38
C LEU A 299 -1.32 -6.11 2.77
N ALA A 300 -2.09 -5.62 3.73
CA ALA A 300 -1.89 -4.30 4.31
C ALA A 300 -1.80 -4.38 5.83
N HIS A 301 -0.81 -3.72 6.44
CA HIS A 301 -0.76 -3.67 7.89
C HIS A 301 -0.16 -2.39 8.46
N SER A 302 -0.49 -2.13 9.73
CA SER A 302 0.04 -1.00 10.50
C SER A 302 -0.13 0.35 9.79
N THR A 303 -1.26 0.49 9.07
CA THR A 303 -1.50 1.58 8.12
C THR A 303 -2.78 2.34 8.48
N GLN A 304 -2.91 3.61 8.07
CA GLN A 304 -4.17 4.32 8.29
C GLN A 304 -5.33 3.73 7.48
N MET A 305 -5.08 3.34 6.23
CA MET A 305 -6.08 2.75 5.31
C MET A 305 -5.49 1.58 4.51
N GLY A 306 -5.99 0.36 4.71
CA GLY A 306 -5.49 -0.82 3.99
C GLY A 306 -5.66 -0.69 2.49
N MET A 307 -6.90 -0.63 2.02
CA MET A 307 -7.22 -0.29 0.63
C MET A 307 -8.25 0.82 0.58
N GLY A 308 -8.10 1.77 -0.34
CA GLY A 308 -9.16 2.70 -0.67
C GLY A 308 -9.13 3.20 -2.09
N ASN A 309 -10.25 3.77 -2.53
CA ASN A 309 -10.35 4.44 -3.82
C ASN A 309 -10.91 5.86 -3.70
N TYR A 310 -10.43 6.72 -4.59
CA TYR A 310 -10.99 8.03 -4.88
C TYR A 310 -10.76 8.37 -6.37
N PRO A 311 -11.74 8.95 -7.09
CA PRO A 311 -13.09 9.26 -6.69
C PRO A 311 -13.92 7.97 -6.77
N LYS A 312 -15.09 8.02 -7.38
CA LYS A 312 -15.90 6.82 -7.62
C LYS A 312 -15.25 5.95 -8.71
N SER A 313 -15.31 4.62 -8.56
CA SER A 313 -14.68 3.64 -9.44
C SER A 313 -15.66 2.54 -9.86
N TRP A 314 -15.67 2.21 -11.15
CA TRP A 314 -16.53 1.19 -11.75
C TRP A 314 -15.78 0.47 -12.87
N ASN A 315 -16.10 -0.81 -13.06
CA ASN A 315 -15.79 -1.44 -14.33
C ASN A 315 -16.71 -0.85 -15.43
N PRO A 316 -16.20 -0.64 -16.67
CA PRO A 316 -16.99 -0.08 -17.76
C PRO A 316 -18.25 -0.89 -18.11
N ASP A 317 -18.18 -2.21 -17.99
CA ASP A 317 -19.26 -3.17 -18.25
C ASP A 317 -20.27 -3.30 -17.09
N GLY A 318 -20.09 -2.53 -16.01
CA GLY A 318 -20.92 -2.61 -14.82
C GLY A 318 -20.67 -3.84 -13.93
N SER A 319 -19.72 -4.70 -14.30
CA SER A 319 -19.31 -5.84 -13.48
C SER A 319 -18.68 -5.37 -12.16
N PRO A 320 -18.71 -6.22 -11.11
CA PRO A 320 -18.07 -5.90 -9.84
C PRO A 320 -16.55 -5.79 -9.98
N MET A 321 -15.96 -4.80 -9.31
CA MET A 321 -14.54 -4.81 -8.96
C MET A 321 -14.33 -5.85 -7.86
N VAL A 322 -13.59 -6.92 -8.17
CA VAL A 322 -13.36 -8.04 -7.25
C VAL A 322 -12.01 -7.89 -6.56
N TYR A 323 -12.03 -7.95 -5.24
CA TYR A 323 -10.84 -7.99 -4.38
C TYR A 323 -10.86 -9.34 -3.68
N GLU A 324 -9.88 -10.17 -3.97
CA GLU A 324 -9.82 -11.56 -3.54
C GLU A 324 -8.69 -11.77 -2.54
N SER A 325 -8.96 -12.50 -1.45
CA SER A 325 -7.95 -12.92 -0.47
C SER A 325 -7.14 -11.75 0.13
N PHE A 326 -7.73 -10.55 0.18
CA PHE A 326 -7.05 -9.37 0.73
C PHE A 326 -6.94 -9.51 2.24
N THR A 327 -5.72 -9.47 2.74
CA THR A 327 -5.44 -9.51 4.18
C THR A 327 -5.12 -8.10 4.66
N CYS A 328 -5.79 -7.66 5.71
CA CYS A 328 -5.50 -6.38 6.32
C CYS A 328 -5.50 -6.52 7.83
N TRP A 329 -4.48 -6.01 8.52
CA TRP A 329 -4.49 -6.05 9.97
C TRP A 329 -3.89 -4.84 10.66
N ARG A 330 -4.42 -4.54 11.86
CA ARG A 330 -4.05 -3.36 12.68
C ARG A 330 -4.04 -2.05 11.89
N CYS A 331 -4.97 -1.91 10.95
CA CYS A 331 -5.16 -0.67 10.21
C CYS A 331 -6.27 0.19 10.80
N GLY A 332 -6.28 1.48 10.49
CA GLY A 332 -7.41 2.36 10.79
C GLY A 332 -8.67 1.87 10.06
N ASN A 333 -8.68 2.00 8.74
CA ASN A 333 -9.71 1.42 7.87
C ASN A 333 -9.12 0.20 7.15
N GLY A 334 -9.84 -0.91 7.08
CA GLY A 334 -9.44 -2.09 6.31
C GLY A 334 -9.62 -1.84 4.81
N LEU A 335 -10.88 -1.80 4.37
CA LEU A 335 -11.27 -1.52 2.98
C LEU A 335 -12.17 -0.29 2.94
N SER A 336 -11.89 0.65 2.04
CA SER A 336 -12.66 1.89 1.85
C SER A 336 -13.15 1.98 0.40
N ALA A 337 -14.42 1.65 0.18
CA ALA A 337 -15.04 1.72 -1.14
C ALA A 337 -15.83 3.04 -1.34
N ARG A 338 -15.64 3.69 -2.48
CA ARG A 338 -16.42 4.88 -2.87
C ARG A 338 -16.99 4.69 -4.28
N GLY A 339 -18.32 4.82 -4.39
CA GLY A 339 -19.10 4.78 -5.64
C GLY A 339 -18.70 3.69 -6.63
N GLY A 340 -19.44 2.58 -6.68
CA GLY A 340 -19.03 1.42 -7.48
C GLY A 340 -19.88 0.18 -7.22
N VAL A 341 -19.50 -0.93 -7.87
CA VAL A 341 -19.93 -2.28 -7.51
C VAL A 341 -18.68 -3.03 -7.06
N PHE A 342 -18.63 -3.48 -5.81
CA PHE A 342 -17.45 -4.07 -5.18
C PHE A 342 -17.78 -5.44 -4.60
N HIS A 343 -16.97 -6.43 -4.92
CA HIS A 343 -17.02 -7.76 -4.31
C HIS A 343 -15.74 -7.99 -3.51
N PHE A 344 -15.90 -8.32 -2.23
CA PHE A 344 -14.81 -8.69 -1.33
C PHE A 344 -14.97 -10.17 -1.00
N LYS A 345 -14.05 -11.00 -1.49
CA LYS A 345 -14.05 -12.47 -1.36
C LYS A 345 -12.84 -12.91 -0.55
N ASP A 346 -13.03 -13.83 0.41
CA ASP A 346 -11.97 -14.32 1.31
C ASP A 346 -11.16 -13.18 1.97
N ALA A 347 -11.83 -12.06 2.28
CA ALA A 347 -11.16 -10.93 2.92
C ALA A 347 -10.88 -11.23 4.39
N ARG A 348 -9.65 -10.93 4.83
CA ARG A 348 -9.17 -11.17 6.19
C ARG A 348 -8.84 -9.84 6.85
N LEU A 349 -9.82 -9.21 7.49
CA LEU A 349 -9.69 -7.87 8.07
C LEU A 349 -9.58 -7.96 9.60
N PHE A 350 -8.37 -7.93 10.13
CA PHE A 350 -8.06 -8.28 11.52
C PHE A 350 -7.60 -7.10 12.38
N LYS A 351 -8.29 -6.86 13.50
CA LYS A 351 -8.00 -5.75 14.41
C LYS A 351 -7.95 -4.39 13.67
N CYS A 352 -8.85 -4.19 12.71
CA CYS A 352 -9.04 -2.88 12.11
C CYS A 352 -9.94 -2.02 13.01
N PHE A 353 -9.78 -0.70 13.02
CA PHE A 353 -10.76 0.15 13.71
C PHE A 353 -12.11 0.09 12.99
N ALA A 354 -12.11 0.30 11.68
CA ALA A 354 -13.23 0.01 10.79
C ALA A 354 -12.78 -1.06 9.78
N ALA A 355 -13.42 -2.23 9.76
CA ALA A 355 -13.07 -3.23 8.74
C ALA A 355 -13.47 -2.72 7.35
N LEU A 356 -14.72 -2.30 7.18
CA LEU A 356 -15.23 -1.77 5.92
C LEU A 356 -15.68 -0.32 6.08
N VAL A 357 -15.42 0.51 5.08
CA VAL A 357 -15.93 1.88 5.00
C VAL A 357 -16.53 2.09 3.63
N SER A 358 -17.76 2.61 3.57
CA SER A 358 -18.43 2.95 2.32
C SER A 358 -18.86 4.42 2.30
N GLY A 359 -18.75 5.04 1.12
CA GLY A 359 -19.24 6.40 0.86
C GLY A 359 -19.92 6.52 -0.50
N PHE A 360 -21.02 7.29 -0.56
CA PHE A 360 -21.92 7.44 -1.72
C PHE A 360 -22.71 6.16 -2.03
N VAL A 361 -23.48 6.14 -3.13
CA VAL A 361 -24.21 4.94 -3.58
C VAL A 361 -23.19 3.89 -4.04
N VAL A 362 -23.10 2.76 -3.35
CA VAL A 362 -22.16 1.66 -3.62
C VAL A 362 -22.88 0.34 -3.45
N LYS A 363 -22.74 -0.58 -4.41
CA LYS A 363 -23.18 -1.97 -4.25
C LYS A 363 -22.00 -2.80 -3.74
N ILE A 364 -22.06 -3.29 -2.51
CA ILE A 364 -20.98 -4.08 -1.91
C ILE A 364 -21.49 -5.49 -1.61
N LYS A 365 -20.72 -6.50 -2.00
CA LYS A 365 -20.88 -7.87 -1.51
C LYS A 365 -19.63 -8.32 -0.77
N VAL A 366 -19.81 -8.90 0.41
CA VAL A 366 -18.72 -9.49 1.21
C VAL A 366 -19.07 -10.95 1.44
N PHE A 367 -18.16 -11.85 1.11
CA PHE A 367 -18.39 -13.29 1.28
C PHE A 367 -17.12 -14.05 1.62
N ASP A 368 -17.29 -15.19 2.31
CA ASP A 368 -16.22 -16.06 2.79
C ASP A 368 -15.14 -15.34 3.61
N SER A 369 -15.50 -14.27 4.31
CA SER A 369 -14.57 -13.32 4.91
C SER A 369 -14.52 -13.40 6.44
N GLN A 370 -13.45 -12.87 7.03
CA GLN A 370 -13.21 -12.84 8.48
C GLN A 370 -12.91 -11.41 8.92
N LEU A 371 -13.71 -10.87 9.85
CA LEU A 371 -13.73 -9.45 10.23
C LEU A 371 -13.60 -9.25 11.75
N THR A 372 -12.49 -8.70 12.23
CA THR A 372 -12.30 -8.35 13.65
C THR A 372 -11.92 -6.88 13.88
N GLY A 373 -12.46 -6.32 14.95
CA GLY A 373 -12.20 -4.99 15.44
C GLY A 373 -10.99 -4.95 16.36
N ASN A 374 -10.33 -3.79 16.42
CA ASN A 374 -9.30 -3.56 17.44
C ASN A 374 -9.87 -3.27 18.83
N GLY A 375 -11.20 -3.26 19.00
CA GLY A 375 -11.88 -2.94 20.26
C GLY A 375 -11.74 -1.47 20.68
N GLY A 376 -11.16 -0.63 19.82
CA GLY A 376 -10.86 0.77 20.11
C GLY A 376 -12.13 1.60 20.29
N LYS A 377 -12.06 2.53 21.25
CA LYS A 377 -13.09 3.51 21.58
C LYS A 377 -12.40 4.86 21.76
N PHE A 378 -12.92 5.92 21.13
CA PHE A 378 -12.39 7.27 21.34
C PHE A 378 -13.50 8.31 21.22
N TRP A 379 -13.27 9.50 21.79
CA TRP A 379 -14.18 10.62 21.73
C TRP A 379 -13.62 11.70 20.81
N ASN A 380 -14.44 12.25 19.92
CA ASN A 380 -14.06 13.38 19.07
C ASN A 380 -15.27 14.29 18.83
N LYS A 381 -15.11 15.60 19.14
CA LYS A 381 -16.16 16.64 19.01
C LYS A 381 -17.51 16.20 19.60
N GLY A 382 -17.50 15.74 20.86
CA GLY A 382 -18.70 15.30 21.58
C GLY A 382 -19.33 13.98 21.09
N ARG A 383 -18.72 13.29 20.11
CA ARG A 383 -19.21 12.00 19.60
C ARG A 383 -18.29 10.86 20.03
N LYS A 384 -18.88 9.80 20.56
CA LYS A 384 -18.18 8.54 20.84
C LYS A 384 -18.04 7.73 19.56
N PHE A 385 -16.83 7.34 19.24
CA PHE A 385 -16.49 6.43 18.16
C PHE A 385 -16.12 5.08 18.75
N VAL A 386 -16.63 4.02 18.14
CA VAL A 386 -16.32 2.63 18.48
C VAL A 386 -15.92 1.90 17.22
N SER A 387 -15.08 0.87 17.38
CA SER A 387 -14.73 -0.02 16.28
C SER A 387 -15.97 -0.62 15.65
N ALA A 388 -15.98 -0.75 14.32
CA ALA A 388 -17.14 -1.25 13.59
C ALA A 388 -16.74 -2.24 12.49
N PRO A 389 -17.54 -3.29 12.25
CA PRO A 389 -17.35 -4.14 11.07
C PRO A 389 -17.55 -3.33 9.79
N MET A 390 -18.40 -2.30 9.84
CA MET A 390 -18.61 -1.38 8.72
C MET A 390 -19.05 0.02 9.17
N ILE A 391 -18.57 1.04 8.46
CA ILE A 391 -18.99 2.43 8.58
C ILE A 391 -19.52 2.94 7.24
N ILE A 392 -20.72 3.52 7.25
CA ILE A 392 -21.31 4.18 6.07
C ILE A 392 -21.33 5.69 6.33
N LYS A 393 -20.56 6.46 5.56
CA LYS A 393 -20.31 7.89 5.82
C LYS A 393 -21.40 8.84 5.31
N LYS A 394 -22.05 8.52 4.19
CA LYS A 394 -23.20 9.26 3.63
C LYS A 394 -24.09 8.29 2.85
N ILE A 395 -25.30 8.08 3.34
CA ILE A 395 -26.40 7.48 2.58
C ILE A 395 -27.06 8.67 1.88
N GLY A 396 -27.03 8.75 0.55
CA GLY A 396 -27.87 9.73 -0.16
C GLY A 396 -29.35 9.38 0.04
N PHE A 397 -30.27 10.32 -0.19
CA PHE A 397 -31.73 10.11 -0.07
C PHE A 397 -32.28 8.86 -0.80
N TRP A 398 -31.49 8.23 -1.69
CA TRP A 398 -31.86 7.10 -2.53
C TRP A 398 -31.14 5.77 -2.22
N ALA A 399 -30.25 5.70 -1.23
CA ALA A 399 -29.48 4.48 -0.94
C ALA A 399 -30.14 3.62 0.14
N ASP A 400 -30.39 2.34 -0.17
CA ASP A 400 -30.93 1.38 0.78
C ASP A 400 -29.82 0.41 1.19
N VAL A 401 -29.27 0.63 2.39
CA VAL A 401 -28.20 -0.19 2.97
C VAL A 401 -28.51 -1.69 2.94
N THR A 402 -29.77 -2.10 3.01
CA THR A 402 -30.16 -3.52 2.96
C THR A 402 -30.17 -4.10 1.54
N LYS A 403 -30.35 -3.27 0.51
CA LYS A 403 -30.31 -3.67 -0.91
C LYS A 403 -28.91 -3.54 -1.51
N ASP A 404 -28.21 -2.49 -1.11
CA ASP A 404 -26.91 -2.07 -1.65
C ASP A 404 -25.72 -2.78 -0.97
N PHE A 405 -25.91 -3.35 0.21
CA PHE A 405 -24.86 -4.14 0.87
C PHE A 405 -25.37 -5.56 1.15
N ARG A 406 -24.58 -6.56 0.77
CA ARG A 406 -24.82 -7.97 1.08
C ARG A 406 -23.61 -8.58 1.77
N ILE A 407 -23.86 -9.31 2.84
CA ILE A 407 -22.89 -10.15 3.54
C ILE A 407 -23.48 -11.55 3.62
N ASP A 408 -22.69 -12.56 3.31
CA ASP A 408 -23.17 -13.95 3.39
C ASP A 408 -23.33 -14.40 4.86
N LYS A 409 -24.08 -15.48 5.05
CA LYS A 409 -24.41 -16.01 6.39
C LYS A 409 -23.16 -16.43 7.16
N ALA A 410 -22.15 -17.00 6.50
CA ALA A 410 -20.94 -17.48 7.16
C ALA A 410 -20.07 -16.31 7.65
N THR A 411 -19.81 -15.29 6.81
CA THR A 411 -19.08 -14.09 7.24
C THR A 411 -19.81 -13.38 8.37
N LYS A 412 -21.13 -13.24 8.28
CA LYS A 412 -21.93 -12.60 9.35
C LYS A 412 -21.84 -13.36 10.67
N ALA A 413 -22.05 -14.69 10.65
CA ALA A 413 -21.94 -15.53 11.84
C ALA A 413 -20.53 -15.47 12.45
N TRP A 414 -19.50 -15.49 11.61
CA TRP A 414 -18.11 -15.37 12.04
C TRP A 414 -17.86 -14.03 12.74
N ALA A 415 -18.26 -12.92 12.14
CA ALA A 415 -18.07 -11.59 12.70
C ALA A 415 -18.83 -11.41 14.04
N LEU A 416 -20.04 -11.95 14.15
CA LEU A 416 -20.80 -11.90 15.41
C LEU A 416 -20.10 -12.71 16.52
N LYS A 417 -19.57 -13.89 16.19
CA LYS A 417 -18.92 -14.78 17.16
C LYS A 417 -17.50 -14.34 17.55
N HIS A 418 -16.75 -13.76 16.62
CA HIS A 418 -15.30 -13.51 16.78
C HIS A 418 -14.89 -12.05 16.60
N GLY A 419 -15.79 -11.17 16.16
CA GLY A 419 -15.44 -9.87 15.60
C GLY A 419 -14.91 -8.82 16.57
N ASN A 420 -14.86 -9.05 17.88
CA ASN A 420 -14.33 -8.08 18.86
C ASN A 420 -14.84 -6.62 18.64
N TYR A 421 -16.08 -6.49 18.18
CA TYR A 421 -16.76 -5.21 17.97
C TYR A 421 -17.71 -4.96 19.13
N ASP A 422 -17.90 -3.68 19.50
CA ASP A 422 -18.86 -3.29 20.53
C ASP A 422 -20.29 -3.33 19.97
N TRP A 423 -20.85 -4.53 19.84
CA TRP A 423 -22.18 -4.74 19.25
C TRP A 423 -23.29 -4.03 20.02
N ALA A 424 -23.15 -3.88 21.34
CA ALA A 424 -24.10 -3.15 22.18
C ALA A 424 -24.09 -1.65 21.84
N ALA A 425 -22.91 -1.03 21.72
CA ALA A 425 -22.79 0.35 21.28
C ALA A 425 -23.26 0.55 19.83
N LEU A 426 -22.93 -0.38 18.93
CA LEU A 426 -23.37 -0.33 17.53
C LEU A 426 -24.90 -0.39 17.40
N ARG A 427 -25.59 -1.18 18.23
CA ARG A 427 -27.07 -1.25 18.23
C ARG A 427 -27.74 0.07 18.58
N LYS A 428 -27.09 0.92 19.38
CA LYS A 428 -27.59 2.24 19.82
C LYS A 428 -27.30 3.36 18.81
N LEU A 429 -26.48 3.12 17.78
CA LEU A 429 -26.20 4.14 16.77
C LEU A 429 -27.43 4.39 15.88
N PRO A 430 -27.80 5.65 15.62
CA PRO A 430 -28.95 5.97 14.78
C PRO A 430 -28.73 5.54 13.31
N GLY A 431 -29.79 5.02 12.68
CA GLY A 431 -29.86 4.65 11.26
C GLY A 431 -29.48 3.21 10.91
N LYS A 432 -29.48 2.89 9.60
CA LYS A 432 -29.21 1.53 9.04
C LYS A 432 -27.80 0.96 9.30
N LYS A 433 -26.95 1.65 10.07
CA LYS A 433 -25.57 1.23 10.38
C LYS A 433 -25.48 -0.07 11.18
N ALA A 434 -26.49 -0.36 11.99
CA ALA A 434 -26.58 -1.58 12.80
C ALA A 434 -27.36 -2.73 12.11
N ALA A 435 -28.17 -2.44 11.09
CA ALA A 435 -29.18 -3.36 10.55
C ALA A 435 -28.56 -4.61 9.87
N LEU A 436 -27.34 -4.50 9.37
CA LEU A 436 -26.68 -5.56 8.61
C LEU A 436 -26.29 -6.78 9.45
N PHE A 437 -25.98 -6.54 10.71
CA PHE A 437 -25.59 -7.56 11.68
C PHE A 437 -26.67 -7.81 12.74
N ARG A 438 -27.86 -7.24 12.57
CA ARG A 438 -29.07 -7.57 13.37
C ARG A 438 -29.69 -8.86 12.89
#